data_AF-A0A392VAQ1-F1
#
_entry.id   AF-A0A392VAQ1-F1
#
_cell.length_a   1.000
_cell.length_b   1.000
_cell.length_c   1.000
_cell.angle_alpha   90.00
_cell.angle_beta   90.00
_cell.angle_gamma   90.00
#
_symmetry.space_group_name_H-M   'P 1'
#
loop_
_entity.id
_entity.type
_entity.pdbx_description
1 polymer ?
#
loop_
_entity_poly.entity_id
_entity_poly.type
_entity_poly.pdbx_seq_one_letter_code
_entity_poly.pdbx_strand_id
1 'polypeptide(L)' 'MEEKSKVGALPVVCEFPDVFPDDISDLPPEREVEFAIDVVPDTSPISMAPYRMSAAELEKLKE' A
#
# COMPACT_ATOMS: atom_id res chain seq x y z
N MET A 1 -17.08 -3.42 17.61
CA MET A 1 -17.91 -4.40 16.87
C MET A 1 -17.14 -4.63 15.59
N GLU A 2 -16.25 -5.62 15.58
CA GLU A 2 -15.47 -5.91 14.38
C GLU A 2 -16.43 -6.38 13.29
N GLU A 3 -16.53 -5.59 12.22
CA GLU A 3 -17.15 -6.06 11.00
C GLU A 3 -16.18 -7.08 10.39
N LYS A 4 -16.33 -8.34 10.80
CA LYS A 4 -15.69 -9.46 10.14
C LYS A 4 -16.23 -9.50 8.71
N SER A 5 -15.52 -8.85 7.80
CA SER A 5 -15.85 -8.85 6.39
C SER A 5 -15.90 -10.31 5.92
N LYS A 6 -16.89 -10.67 5.11
CA LYS A 6 -17.16 -12.05 4.65
C LYS A 6 -15.97 -12.74 3.96
N VAL A 7 -14.92 -11.98 3.66
CA VAL A 7 -13.67 -12.40 3.03
C VAL A 7 -12.88 -13.37 3.92
N GLY A 8 -12.82 -13.14 5.23
CA GLY A 8 -12.12 -14.02 6.18
C GLY A 8 -12.79 -15.39 6.42
N ALA A 9 -13.95 -15.64 5.80
CA ALA A 9 -14.63 -16.93 5.82
C ALA A 9 -14.44 -17.73 4.51
N LEU A 10 -13.74 -17.15 3.52
CA LEU A 10 -13.39 -17.85 2.30
C LEU A 10 -12.30 -18.89 2.61
N PRO A 11 -12.48 -20.17 2.25
CA PRO A 11 -11.51 -21.23 2.54
C PRO A 11 -10.09 -20.87 2.13
N VAL A 12 -9.94 -20.24 0.96
CA VAL A 12 -8.65 -19.79 0.43
C VAL A 12 -7.97 -18.77 1.35
N VAL A 13 -8.70 -17.84 1.97
CA VAL A 13 -8.09 -16.83 2.85
C VAL A 13 -7.63 -17.48 4.15
N CYS A 14 -8.40 -18.44 4.67
CA CYS A 14 -8.02 -19.20 5.86
C CYS A 14 -6.81 -20.13 5.63
N GLU A 15 -6.60 -20.59 4.40
CA GLU A 15 -5.45 -21.43 4.00
C GLU A 15 -4.14 -20.64 3.91
N PHE A 16 -4.20 -19.32 3.74
CA PHE A 16 -3.01 -18.45 3.57
C PHE A 16 -3.03 -17.24 4.54
N PRO A 17 -2.98 -17.46 5.86
CA PRO A 17 -3.03 -16.38 6.85
C PRO A 17 -1.85 -15.41 6.74
N ASP A 18 -0.68 -15.89 6.29
CA ASP A 18 0.53 -15.07 6.13
C ASP A 18 0.47 -14.16 4.88
N VAL A 19 -0.38 -14.48 3.90
CA VAL A 19 -0.58 -13.71 2.66
C VAL A 19 -1.71 -12.68 2.82
N PHE A 20 -2.68 -12.99 3.68
CA PHE A 20 -3.81 -12.12 4.00
C PHE A 20 -3.86 -11.79 5.50
N PRO A 21 -2.83 -11.13 6.05
CA PRO A 21 -2.86 -10.69 7.44
C PRO A 21 -3.94 -9.62 7.63
N ASP A 22 -4.52 -9.55 8.84
CA ASP A 22 -5.53 -8.53 9.19
C ASP A 22 -4.95 -7.10 9.11
N ASP A 23 -3.63 -6.95 9.31
CA ASP A 23 -2.87 -5.71 9.17
C ASP A 23 -1.77 -5.87 8.10
N ILE A 24 -1.60 -4.87 7.23
CA ILE A 24 -0.54 -4.87 6.21
C ILE A 24 0.78 -4.38 6.83
N SER A 25 1.88 -5.07 6.57
CA SER A 25 3.22 -4.56 6.92
C SER A 25 3.58 -3.37 6.02
N ASP A 26 4.04 -2.26 6.62
CA ASP A 26 4.27 -0.98 5.92
C ASP A 26 5.28 -1.04 4.77
N LEU A 27 6.19 -2.01 4.82
CA LEU A 27 7.18 -2.23 3.78
C LEU A 27 6.87 -3.52 3.03
N PRO A 28 6.97 -3.52 1.68
CA PRO A 28 6.95 -4.76 0.95
C PRO A 28 8.06 -5.67 1.49
N PRO A 29 7.84 -6.99 1.57
CA PRO A 29 8.88 -7.94 1.95
C PRO A 29 10.14 -7.73 1.12
N GLU A 30 11.31 -8.05 1.69
CA GLU A 30 12.56 -8.06 0.92
C GLU A 30 12.36 -8.88 -0.35
N ARG A 31 12.57 -8.23 -1.50
CA ARG A 31 12.42 -8.88 -2.79
C ARG A 31 13.81 -9.27 -3.27
N GLU A 32 13.93 -10.47 -3.84
CA GLU A 32 15.19 -10.98 -4.38
C GLU A 32 15.74 -10.14 -5.55
N VAL A 33 14.89 -9.29 -6.14
CA VAL A 33 15.22 -8.43 -7.28
C VAL A 33 14.85 -6.98 -6.99
N GLU A 34 15.71 -6.07 -7.44
CA GLU A 34 15.47 -4.63 -7.41
C GLU A 34 14.34 -4.24 -8.38
N PHE A 35 13.50 -3.30 -7.97
CA PHE A 35 12.41 -2.79 -8.80
C PHE A 35 12.94 -1.63 -9.63
N ALA A 36 12.99 -1.80 -10.95
CA ALA A 36 13.27 -0.74 -11.90
C ALA A 36 11.96 -0.21 -12.51
N ILE A 37 11.89 1.11 -12.71
CA ILE A 37 10.83 1.74 -13.48
C ILE A 37 11.41 2.10 -14.85
N ASP A 38 11.02 1.34 -15.87
CA ASP A 38 11.41 1.65 -17.24
C ASP A 38 10.58 2.80 -17.77
N VAL A 39 11.26 3.90 -18.10
CA VAL A 39 10.63 5.06 -18.74
C VAL A 39 10.83 5.01 -20.24
N VAL A 40 9.85 5.50 -21.00
CA VAL A 40 10.01 5.68 -22.44
C VAL A 40 11.18 6.64 -22.68
N PRO A 41 12.04 6.41 -23.68
CA PRO A 41 13.08 7.36 -24.06
C PRO A 41 12.50 8.77 -24.21
N ASP A 42 13.25 9.78 -23.78
CA ASP A 42 12.86 11.21 -23.75
C ASP A 42 11.81 11.62 -22.69
N THR A 43 11.44 10.72 -21.77
CA THR A 43 10.60 11.11 -20.62
C THR A 43 11.37 12.04 -19.67
N SER A 44 10.83 13.23 -19.43
CA SER A 44 11.36 14.17 -18.43
C SER A 44 10.71 13.95 -17.06
N PRO A 45 11.42 14.26 -15.95
CA PRO A 45 10.81 14.23 -14.62
C PRO A 45 9.65 15.20 -14.51
N ILE A 46 8.57 14.77 -13.87
CA ILE A 46 7.39 15.60 -13.61
C ILE A 46 7.50 16.19 -12.19
N SER A 47 7.24 17.48 -12.06
CA SER A 47 7.12 18.16 -10.78
C SER A 47 5.80 18.94 -10.74
N MET A 48 5.00 18.70 -9.70
CA MET A 48 3.72 19.36 -9.49
C MET A 48 3.61 19.79 -8.03
N ALA A 49 2.95 20.93 -7.79
CA ALA A 49 2.70 21.39 -6.43
C ALA A 49 1.80 20.37 -5.68
N PRO A 50 2.08 20.09 -4.39
CA PRO A 50 1.19 19.27 -3.57
C PRO A 50 -0.22 19.87 -3.47
N TYR A 51 -1.22 19.00 -3.27
CA TYR A 51 -2.58 19.47 -3.02
C TYR A 51 -2.68 20.21 -1.68
N ARG A 52 -3.62 21.16 -1.58
CA ARG A 52 -3.84 21.89 -0.32
C ARG A 52 -4.58 20.99 0.67
N MET A 53 -3.94 20.67 1.78
CA MET A 53 -4.50 19.87 2.86
C MET A 53 -4.71 20.72 4.12
N SER A 54 -5.72 20.36 4.91
CA SER A 54 -5.96 20.94 6.24
C SER A 54 -4.95 20.40 7.26
N ALA A 55 -4.87 21.04 8.44
CA ALA A 55 -3.98 20.60 9.51
C ALA A 55 -4.30 19.16 9.98
N ALA A 56 -5.59 18.79 10.04
CA ALA A 56 -6.03 17.47 10.45
C ALA A 56 -5.69 16.38 9.42
N GLU A 57 -5.64 16.71 8.12
CA GLU A 57 -5.21 15.77 7.08
C GLU A 57 -3.69 15.57 7.10
N LEU A 58 -2.93 16.64 7.32
CA LEU A 58 -1.47 16.56 7.47
C LEU A 58 -1.06 15.76 8.71
N GLU A 59 -1.83 15.87 9.81
CA GLU A 59 -1.60 15.07 11.02
C GLU A 59 -1.76 13.57 10.75
N LYS A 60 -2.76 13.18 9.95
CA LYS A 60 -2.99 11.77 9.55
C LYS A 60 -1.92 11.22 8.61
N LEU A 61 -1.31 12.07 7.77
CA LEU A 61 -0.28 11.63 6.81
C LEU A 61 1.10 11.43 7.46
N LYS A 62 1.27 11.85 8.71
CA LYS A 62 2.53 11.72 9.45
C LYS A 62 2.71 10.32 10.05
N GLU A 63 1.64 9.53 10.11
CA GLU A 63 1.63 8.17 10.65
C GLU A 63 2.32 7.18 9.73
#